data_AF-A0AAP0LKV5-F1
#
_entry.id   AF-A0AAP0LKV5-F1
#
_cell.length_a   1.000
_cell.length_b   1.000
_cell.length_c   1.000
_cell.angle_alpha   90.00
_cell.angle_beta   90.00
_cell.angle_gamma   90.00
#
_symmetry.space_group_name_H-M   'P 1'
#
loop_
_entity.id
_entity.type
_entity.pdbx_description
1 polymer ?
#
loop_
_entity_poly.entity_id
_entity_poly.type
_entity_poly.pdbx_seq_one_letter_code
_entity_poly.pdbx_strand_id
1 'polypeptide(L)'
;MNIAELNDLDEVTRIEGFQTGTYLGMEIHDVPFEMVEYFDPCHPVLVGGIGLGKQNVGYMQARLKRHRWWHKKVLKSRDPIIVSIGWRRIQTVPVYAIEDRNGRHRMLKYTPEHMHSLAMFWGPLAPPQMRSCCPKFIQQSGAT
;
A
#
# COMPACT_ATOMS: atom_id res chain seq x y z
N MET A 1 -0.69 -18.65 20.61
CA MET A 1 -1.72 -19.32 21.44
C MET A 1 -2.32 -20.41 20.56
N ASN A 2 -2.42 -21.65 21.06
CA ASN A 2 -2.72 -22.84 20.26
C ASN A 2 -4.24 -23.01 20.08
N ILE A 3 -4.66 -23.45 18.88
CA ILE A 3 -6.07 -23.63 18.47
C ILE A 3 -6.85 -24.55 19.44
N ALA A 4 -6.15 -25.45 20.14
CA ALA A 4 -6.74 -26.40 21.09
C ALA A 4 -7.33 -25.73 22.34
N GLU A 5 -6.74 -24.65 22.85
CA GLU A 5 -7.16 -23.98 24.08
C GLU A 5 -8.41 -23.08 23.88
N LEU A 6 -8.78 -22.80 22.62
CA LEU A 6 -9.89 -21.93 22.23
C LEU A 6 -11.22 -22.66 22.02
N ASN A 7 -11.18 -23.99 21.87
CA ASN A 7 -12.39 -24.79 21.63
C ASN A 7 -13.11 -25.16 22.92
N ASP A 8 -12.45 -25.06 24.07
CA ASP A 8 -13.02 -25.37 25.40
C ASP A 8 -13.69 -24.16 26.07
N LEU A 9 -13.71 -23.00 25.41
CA LEU A 9 -14.29 -21.76 25.93
C LEU A 9 -15.65 -21.47 25.30
N ASP A 10 -16.62 -21.16 26.17
CA ASP A 10 -18.01 -20.83 25.86
C ASP A 10 -18.15 -19.62 24.89
N GLU A 11 -19.30 -19.49 24.23
CA GLU A 11 -19.54 -18.55 23.12
C GLU A 11 -19.28 -17.08 23.51
N VAL A 12 -19.39 -16.77 24.81
CA VAL A 12 -19.22 -15.44 25.42
C VAL A 12 -17.76 -15.09 25.69
N THR A 13 -16.86 -16.08 25.82
CA THR A 13 -15.41 -15.88 26.10
C THR A 13 -14.52 -15.95 24.87
N ARG A 14 -15.09 -16.06 23.66
CA ARG A 14 -14.39 -15.83 22.38
C ARG A 14 -14.08 -14.34 22.18
N ILE A 15 -13.29 -13.78 23.09
CA ILE A 15 -12.74 -12.42 23.02
C ILE A 15 -11.75 -12.30 21.84
N GLU A 16 -11.32 -13.42 21.26
CA GLU A 16 -10.41 -13.50 20.11
C GLU A 16 -11.13 -13.62 18.75
N GLY A 17 -12.21 -12.85 18.52
CA GLY A 17 -12.76 -12.60 17.18
C GLY A 17 -13.19 -13.85 16.37
N PHE A 18 -13.34 -13.66 15.06
CA PHE A 18 -13.77 -14.72 14.14
C PHE A 18 -12.59 -15.55 13.64
N GLN A 19 -12.75 -16.87 13.64
CA GLN A 19 -11.76 -17.80 13.10
C GLN A 19 -11.67 -17.72 11.56
N THR A 20 -10.51 -18.07 11.01
CA THR A 20 -10.32 -18.07 9.55
C THR A 20 -11.15 -19.18 8.92
N GLY A 21 -11.95 -18.86 7.90
CA GLY A 21 -12.80 -19.81 7.18
C GLY A 21 -14.27 -19.81 7.60
N THR A 22 -14.65 -19.01 8.59
CA THR A 22 -16.07 -18.77 8.92
C THR A 22 -16.71 -17.83 7.89
N TYR A 23 -17.90 -18.19 7.39
CA TYR A 23 -18.69 -17.30 6.54
C TYR A 23 -19.38 -16.24 7.42
N LEU A 24 -19.25 -14.97 7.06
CA LEU A 24 -19.74 -13.84 7.85
C LEU A 24 -20.57 -12.92 6.96
N GLY A 25 -21.71 -12.46 7.49
CA GLY A 25 -22.45 -11.33 6.95
C GLY A 25 -21.88 -10.03 7.53
N MET A 26 -21.54 -9.07 6.68
CA MET A 26 -21.08 -7.75 7.11
C MET A 26 -22.04 -6.69 6.56
N GLU A 27 -22.53 -5.83 7.44
CA GLU A 27 -23.26 -4.63 7.06
C GLU A 27 -22.30 -3.44 7.11
N ILE A 28 -22.21 -2.69 6.01
CA ILE A 28 -21.33 -1.54 5.87
C ILE A 28 -22.22 -0.32 5.66
N HIS A 29 -22.13 0.65 6.56
CA HIS A 29 -22.82 1.94 6.44
C HIS A 29 -21.96 2.95 5.68
N ASP A 30 -22.60 3.99 5.13
CA ASP A 30 -21.96 5.10 4.40
C ASP A 30 -21.16 4.69 3.15
N VAL A 31 -21.62 3.66 2.45
CA VAL A 31 -21.06 3.28 1.14
C VAL A 31 -21.51 4.29 0.08
N PRO A 32 -20.58 4.82 -0.75
CA PRO A 32 -20.93 5.73 -1.84
C PRO A 32 -21.91 5.07 -2.82
N PHE A 33 -22.92 5.81 -3.25
CA PHE A 33 -24.00 5.28 -4.09
C PHE A 33 -23.49 4.76 -5.44
N GLU A 34 -22.42 5.37 -5.96
CA GLU A 34 -21.80 5.01 -7.23
C GLU A 34 -21.26 3.58 -7.19
N MET A 35 -20.81 3.09 -6.03
CA MET A 35 -20.33 1.72 -5.88
C MET A 35 -21.46 0.70 -6.01
N VAL A 36 -22.67 1.05 -5.59
CA VAL A 36 -23.85 0.17 -5.67
C VAL A 36 -24.43 0.21 -7.08
N GLU A 37 -24.47 1.39 -7.70
CA GLU A 37 -25.01 1.59 -9.05
C GLU A 37 -24.15 0.90 -10.13
N TYR A 38 -22.82 1.04 -10.06
CA TYR A 38 -21.89 0.52 -11.05
C TYR A 38 -21.20 -0.78 -10.61
N PHE A 39 -21.89 -1.61 -9.83
CA PHE A 39 -21.33 -2.88 -9.37
C PHE A 39 -21.20 -3.90 -10.53
N ASP A 40 -19.97 -4.18 -10.95
CA ASP A 40 -19.66 -5.23 -11.92
C ASP A 40 -19.29 -6.54 -11.20
N PRO A 41 -20.04 -7.65 -11.40
CA PRO A 41 -19.72 -8.94 -10.79
C PRO A 41 -18.36 -9.51 -11.22
N CYS A 42 -17.77 -9.03 -12.32
CA CYS A 42 -16.43 -9.43 -12.74
C CYS A 42 -15.31 -8.75 -11.93
N HIS A 43 -15.62 -7.73 -11.12
CA HIS A 43 -14.65 -7.03 -10.29
C HIS A 43 -14.78 -7.44 -8.81
N PRO A 44 -13.85 -8.27 -8.28
CA PRO A 44 -13.99 -8.77 -6.92
C PRO A 44 -13.78 -7.66 -5.89
N VAL A 45 -14.66 -7.61 -4.88
CA VAL A 45 -14.52 -6.72 -3.73
C VAL A 45 -13.71 -7.44 -2.64
N LEU A 46 -12.61 -6.83 -2.24
CA LEU A 46 -11.74 -7.37 -1.19
C LEU A 46 -11.83 -6.49 0.06
N VAL A 47 -12.29 -7.07 1.16
CA VAL A 47 -12.38 -6.40 2.47
C VAL A 47 -11.21 -6.86 3.33
N GLY A 48 -10.48 -5.90 3.91
CA GLY A 48 -9.31 -6.17 4.73
C GLY A 48 -9.23 -5.25 5.95
N GLY A 49 -8.86 -5.82 7.10
CA GLY A 49 -8.64 -5.06 8.32
C GLY A 49 -7.41 -4.15 8.23
N ILE A 50 -7.56 -2.89 8.63
CA ILE A 50 -6.45 -1.92 8.71
C ILE A 50 -6.05 -1.78 10.19
N GLY A 51 -4.81 -2.16 10.51
CA GLY A 51 -4.27 -1.99 11.86
C GLY A 51 -4.21 -0.52 12.28
N LEU A 52 -4.45 -0.23 13.57
CA LEU A 52 -4.57 1.12 14.12
C LEU A 52 -3.37 2.04 13.80
N GLY A 53 -2.15 1.50 13.77
CA GLY A 53 -0.95 2.28 13.40
C GLY A 53 -0.86 2.70 11.93
N LYS A 54 -1.70 2.14 11.04
CA LYS A 54 -1.67 2.38 9.58
C LYS A 54 -2.66 3.43 9.09
N GLN A 55 -3.43 4.04 9.99
CA GLN A 55 -4.39 5.10 9.64
C GLN A 55 -3.72 6.48 9.54
N ASN A 56 -2.59 6.66 10.23
CA ASN A 56 -1.87 7.93 10.25
C ASN A 56 -1.31 8.27 8.87
N VAL A 57 -1.43 9.54 8.47
CA VAL A 57 -0.86 10.05 7.23
C VAL A 57 0.43 10.80 7.56
N GLY A 58 1.47 10.59 6.75
CA GLY A 58 2.76 11.20 6.95
C GLY A 58 3.65 11.10 5.72
N TYR A 59 4.85 11.67 5.84
CA TYR A 59 5.91 11.44 4.86
C TYR A 59 6.52 10.06 5.10
N MET A 60 6.52 9.23 4.05
CA MET A 60 7.21 7.95 4.06
C MET A 60 8.45 8.00 3.17
N GLN A 61 9.50 7.35 3.66
CA GLN A 61 10.70 7.09 2.89
C GLN A 61 10.68 5.63 2.43
N ALA A 62 10.65 5.42 1.12
CA ALA A 62 10.67 4.11 0.50
C ALA A 62 11.95 3.92 -0.34
N ARG A 63 12.46 2.68 -0.39
CA ARG A 63 13.52 2.31 -1.33
C ARG A 63 12.87 1.77 -2.60
N LEU A 64 12.98 2.52 -3.70
CA LEU A 64 12.40 2.16 -4.99
C LEU A 64 13.48 1.73 -5.97
N LYS A 65 13.23 0.63 -6.66
CA LYS A 65 13.98 0.21 -7.84
C LYS A 65 13.04 0.20 -9.02
N ARG A 66 13.49 0.74 -10.15
CA ARG A 66 12.75 0.63 -11.40
C ARG A 66 12.59 -0.85 -11.79
N HIS A 67 11.40 -1.23 -12.23
CA HIS A 67 11.17 -2.55 -12.79
C HIS A 67 11.88 -2.68 -14.16
N ARG A 68 12.63 -3.77 -14.36
CA ARG A 68 13.55 -3.94 -15.51
C ARG A 68 12.84 -3.99 -16.87
N TRP A 69 11.60 -4.49 -16.91
CA TRP A 69 10.91 -4.81 -18.17
C TRP A 69 9.69 -3.92 -18.47
N TRP A 70 9.05 -3.35 -17.44
CA TRP A 70 7.71 -2.74 -17.57
C TRP A 70 7.75 -1.23 -17.83
N HIS A 71 8.79 -0.53 -17.39
CA HIS A 71 8.94 0.92 -17.56
C HIS A 71 10.20 1.26 -18.34
N LYS A 72 10.06 1.37 -19.67
CA LYS A 72 11.11 1.94 -20.54
C LYS A 72 11.30 3.45 -20.28
N LYS A 73 10.25 4.16 -19.86
CA LYS A 73 10.33 5.58 -19.51
C LYS A 73 10.93 5.75 -18.11
N VAL A 74 11.88 6.67 -18.00
CA VAL A 74 12.47 7.06 -16.73
C VAL A 74 11.44 7.86 -15.92
N LEU A 75 11.23 7.47 -14.67
CA LEU A 75 10.37 8.21 -13.75
C LEU A 75 11.07 9.52 -13.37
N LYS A 76 10.35 10.63 -13.54
CA LYS A 76 10.81 11.96 -13.18
C LYS A 76 10.29 12.31 -11.79
N SER A 77 11.12 13.03 -11.04
CA SER A 77 10.75 13.59 -9.75
C SER A 77 9.63 14.62 -9.92
N ARG A 78 8.64 14.58 -9.02
CA ARG A 78 7.42 15.41 -9.05
C ARG A 78 6.37 15.07 -10.11
N ASP A 79 6.49 13.93 -10.79
CA ASP A 79 5.40 13.44 -11.64
C ASP A 79 4.44 12.57 -10.81
N PRO A 80 3.11 12.70 -10.98
CA PRO A 80 2.16 11.88 -10.26
C PRO A 80 2.30 10.40 -10.65
N ILE A 81 2.43 9.55 -9.64
CA ILE A 81 2.46 8.10 -9.79
C ILE A 81 1.42 7.44 -8.91
N ILE A 82 0.85 6.33 -9.39
CA ILE A 82 0.01 5.47 -8.57
C ILE A 82 0.90 4.45 -7.86
N VAL A 83 0.81 4.40 -6.53
CA VAL A 83 1.56 3.49 -5.67
C VAL A 83 0.59 2.61 -4.90
N SER A 84 0.82 1.30 -4.94
CA SER A 84 0.09 0.33 -4.11
C SER A 84 0.86 0.04 -2.83
N ILE A 85 0.28 0.40 -1.68
CA ILE A 85 0.85 0.18 -0.34
C ILE A 85 -0.15 -0.62 0.48
N GLY A 86 0.15 -1.90 0.73
CA GLY A 86 -0.79 -2.80 1.40
C GLY A 86 -2.10 -2.92 0.62
N TRP A 87 -3.22 -2.58 1.27
CA TRP A 87 -4.56 -2.60 0.68
C TRP A 87 -4.93 -1.33 -0.11
N ARG A 88 -4.12 -0.28 -0.03
CA ARG A 88 -4.45 1.04 -0.61
C ARG A 88 -3.68 1.28 -1.90
N ARG A 89 -4.37 1.79 -2.92
CA ARG A 89 -3.77 2.35 -4.14
C ARG A 89 -3.93 3.87 -4.07
N ILE A 90 -2.83 4.60 -4.18
CA ILE A 90 -2.81 6.04 -3.92
C ILE A 90 -1.99 6.72 -5.00
N GLN A 91 -2.55 7.78 -5.56
CA GLN A 91 -1.81 8.68 -6.44
C GLN A 91 -1.01 9.65 -5.58
N THR A 92 0.30 9.67 -5.73
CA THR A 92 1.20 10.51 -4.95
C THR A 92 2.32 11.06 -5.83
N VAL A 93 2.95 12.14 -5.35
CA VAL A 93 3.99 12.88 -6.07
C VAL A 93 5.32 12.67 -5.34
N PRO A 94 6.16 11.71 -5.79
CA PRO A 94 7.39 11.36 -5.11
C PRO A 94 8.52 12.33 -5.44
N VAL A 95 9.39 12.52 -4.45
CA VAL A 95 10.70 13.13 -4.60
C VAL A 95 11.77 12.06 -4.45
N TYR A 96 12.56 11.87 -5.51
CA TYR A 96 13.66 10.91 -5.50
C TYR A 96 14.94 11.52 -4.90
N ALA A 97 15.63 10.73 -4.10
CA ALA A 97 16.93 11.06 -3.51
C ALA A 97 17.87 9.85 -3.55
N ILE A 98 19.16 10.12 -3.51
CA ILE A 98 20.20 9.10 -3.31
C ILE A 98 21.03 9.46 -2.09
N GLU A 99 21.37 8.45 -1.30
CA GLU A 99 22.29 8.60 -0.19
C GLU A 99 23.72 8.53 -0.75
N ASP A 100 24.47 9.61 -0.55
CA ASP A 100 25.90 9.65 -0.90
C ASP A 100 26.73 8.88 0.14
N ARG A 101 27.99 8.56 -0.19
CA ARG A 101 28.92 7.89 0.76
C ARG A 101 29.12 8.68 2.05
N ASN A 102 28.84 9.99 2.02
CA ASN A 102 28.96 10.91 3.14
C ASN A 102 27.67 11.00 3.99
N GLY A 103 26.69 10.11 3.79
CA GLY A 103 25.42 10.10 4.53
C GLY A 103 24.47 11.26 4.19
N ARG A 104 24.80 12.06 3.17
CA ARG A 104 23.94 13.17 2.70
C ARG A 104 22.96 12.67 1.64
N HIS A 105 21.70 13.09 1.75
CA HIS A 105 20.67 12.81 0.77
C HIS A 105 20.68 13.86 -0.34
N ARG A 106 21.04 13.47 -1.56
CA ARG A 106 20.99 14.34 -2.75
C ARG A 106 19.73 14.07 -3.55
N MET A 107 18.96 15.11 -3.85
CA MET A 107 17.77 15.02 -4.70
C MET A 107 18.16 14.67 -6.15
N LEU A 108 17.41 13.75 -6.75
CA LEU A 108 17.51 13.36 -8.15
C LEU A 108 16.35 13.91 -8.97
N LYS A 109 16.63 14.33 -10.21
CA LYS A 109 15.60 14.72 -11.18
C LYS A 109 14.90 13.49 -11.79
N TYR A 110 15.62 12.39 -11.89
CA TYR A 110 15.21 11.16 -12.57
C TYR A 110 15.68 9.92 -11.80
N THR A 111 14.92 8.84 -11.85
CA THR A 111 15.27 7.57 -11.21
C THR A 111 16.40 6.85 -11.98
N PRO A 112 17.47 6.39 -11.31
CA PRO A 112 18.56 5.66 -11.97
C PRO A 112 18.08 4.28 -12.47
N GLU A 113 18.64 3.81 -13.58
CA GLU A 113 18.11 2.62 -14.27
C GLU A 113 18.34 1.30 -13.53
N HIS A 114 19.50 1.13 -12.89
CA HIS A 114 19.93 -0.14 -12.29
C HIS A 114 20.23 -0.03 -10.80
N MET A 115 19.95 1.14 -10.19
CA MET A 115 20.24 1.43 -8.78
C MET A 115 18.94 1.63 -7.99
N HIS A 116 19.02 1.39 -6.68
CA HIS A 116 17.94 1.74 -5.76
C HIS A 116 18.01 3.24 -5.45
N SER A 117 16.89 3.93 -5.61
CA SER A 117 16.71 5.31 -5.16
C SER A 117 15.84 5.34 -3.92
N LEU A 118 16.09 6.32 -3.05
CA LEU A 118 15.14 6.69 -2.01
C LEU A 118 14.04 7.53 -2.64
N ALA A 119 12.80 7.30 -2.26
CA ALA A 119 11.66 8.10 -2.66
C ALA A 119 10.93 8.55 -1.41
N MET A 120 10.70 9.85 -1.31
CA MET A 120 9.89 10.44 -0.27
C MET A 120 8.56 10.89 -0.86
N PHE A 121 7.47 10.46 -0.25
CA PHE A 121 6.13 10.83 -0.68
C PHE A 121 5.16 10.89 0.50
N TRP A 122 4.10 11.66 0.35
CA TRP A 122 3.04 11.80 1.34
C TRP A 122 2.00 10.69 1.16
N GLY A 123 1.63 10.02 2.27
CA GLY A 123 0.64 8.93 2.25
C GLY A 123 0.40 8.28 3.61
N PRO A 124 -0.41 7.21 3.67
CA PRO A 124 -0.73 6.48 4.89
C PRO A 124 0.43 5.62 5.35
N LEU A 125 0.91 5.86 6.57
CA LEU A 125 2.10 5.25 7.13
C LEU A 125 1.99 3.72 7.13
N ALA A 126 2.94 3.08 6.45
CA ALA A 126 3.13 1.64 6.52
C ALA A 126 4.27 1.30 7.49
N PRO A 127 4.24 0.12 8.13
CA PRO A 127 5.32 -0.32 9.00
C PRO A 127 6.66 -0.34 8.25
N PRO A 128 7.76 0.09 8.89
CA PRO A 128 9.09 0.04 8.28
C PRO A 128 9.45 -1.41 7.92
N GLN A 129 10.15 -1.59 6.79
CA GLN A 129 10.63 -2.88 6.26
C GLN A 129 9.62 -3.83 5.61
N MET A 130 8.37 -3.40 5.33
CA MET A 130 7.48 -4.22 4.50
C MET A 130 8.02 -4.32 3.05
N ARG A 131 8.78 -5.39 2.77
CA ARG A 131 9.42 -5.65 1.46
C ARG A 131 8.42 -5.77 0.30
N SER A 132 7.15 -6.04 0.61
CA SER A 132 6.06 -6.10 -0.38
C SER A 132 5.56 -4.72 -0.81
N CYS A 133 5.99 -3.64 -0.14
CA CYS A 133 5.73 -2.25 -0.55
C CYS A 133 6.73 -1.72 -1.58
N CYS A 134 7.53 -2.60 -2.22
CA CYS A 134 7.88 -2.34 -3.61
C CYS A 134 6.55 -2.07 -4.33
N PRO A 135 6.28 -0.86 -4.85
CA PRO A 135 5.06 -0.60 -5.56
C PRO A 135 5.03 -1.59 -6.73
N LYS A 136 4.18 -2.61 -6.65
CA LYS A 136 4.12 -3.66 -7.69
C LYS A 136 3.63 -3.08 -9.01
N PHE A 137 2.94 -1.93 -8.95
CA PHE A 137 2.54 -1.11 -10.07
C PHE A 137 2.92 0.35 -9.78
N ILE A 138 3.71 0.95 -10.67
CA ILE A 138 3.98 2.40 -10.71
C ILE A 138 3.46 2.90 -12.05
N GLN A 139 2.18 3.18 -12.19
CA GLN A 139 1.70 3.78 -13.42
C GLN A 139 1.86 5.30 -13.33
N GLN A 140 2.55 5.90 -14.31
CA GLN A 140 2.45 7.34 -14.52
C GLN A 140 1.00 7.61 -14.96
N SER A 141 0.27 8.44 -14.22
CA SER A 141 -1.00 8.95 -14.73
C SER A 141 -0.63 9.82 -15.93
N GLY A 142 -0.83 9.30 -17.14
CA GLY A 142 -0.67 10.09 -18.35
C GLY A 142 -1.62 11.28 -18.26
N ALA A 143 -1.05 12.48 -18.17
CA ALA A 143 -1.78 13.67 -18.53
C ALA A 143 -2.18 13.51 -20.00
N THR A 144 -3.48 13.65 -20.25
CA THR A 144 -4.02 13.90 -21.59
C THR A 144 -3.49 15.24 -22.09
#